data_AF-A0A1A7Z1D6-F1
#
_entry.id   AF-A0A1A7Z1D6-F1
#
_cell.length_a   1.000
_cell.length_b   1.000
_cell.length_c   1.000
_cell.angle_alpha   90.00
_cell.angle_beta   90.00
_cell.angle_gamma   90.00
#
_symmetry.space_group_name_H-M   'P 1'
#
loop_
_entity.id
_entity.type
_entity.pdbx_description
1 polymer ?
#
loop_
_entity_poly.entity_id
_entity_poly.type
_entity_poly.pdbx_seq_one_letter_code
_entity_poly.pdbx_strand_id
1 'polypeptide(L)'
;EDNKECNSSQQHALDMVPGMCPSKDRRDPPESLQQVIQFQKYQIEEKKRIELEEKQEEKFYDQIRLDSVHSALLMERQQKRLNKQLRRIQDSTNAQLAQIRRQQKPEIERGQIEDSFFSKFNTCSR
;
A
#
# COMPACT_ATOMS: atom_id res chain seq x y z
N GLU A 1 -61.34 59.36 34.19
CA GLU A 1 -61.66 58.79 32.87
C GLU A 1 -60.34 58.65 32.13
N ASP A 2 -59.89 57.53 31.58
CA ASP A 2 -60.26 56.12 31.64
C ASP A 2 -59.08 55.32 31.06
N ASN A 3 -58.97 54.06 31.48
CA ASN A 3 -57.97 53.07 31.07
C ASN A 3 -57.99 52.74 29.56
N LYS A 4 -56.83 52.36 28.98
CA LYS A 4 -56.56 50.99 28.44
C LYS A 4 -55.22 50.83 27.67
N GLU A 5 -54.46 49.84 28.15
CA GLU A 5 -53.49 48.91 27.53
C GLU A 5 -53.11 49.01 26.04
N CYS A 6 -51.83 48.77 25.74
CA CYS A 6 -51.44 47.66 24.84
C CYS A 6 -49.94 47.31 24.99
N ASN A 7 -49.66 46.10 25.44
CA ASN A 7 -48.35 45.45 25.41
C ASN A 7 -47.93 45.19 23.96
N SER A 8 -46.68 45.43 23.59
CA SER A 8 -46.01 44.59 22.59
C SER A 8 -44.51 44.54 22.83
N SER A 9 -44.09 43.40 23.35
CA SER A 9 -42.74 42.91 23.41
C SER A 9 -42.21 42.66 21.99
N GLN A 10 -41.05 43.18 21.65
CA GLN A 10 -40.22 42.62 20.57
C GLN A 10 -38.77 42.60 21.02
N GLN A 11 -38.44 41.49 21.70
CA GLN A 11 -37.08 41.06 21.96
C GLN A 11 -36.49 40.60 20.62
N HIS A 12 -35.50 41.33 20.12
CA HIS A 12 -34.63 40.85 19.05
C HIS A 12 -33.77 39.72 19.61
N ALA A 13 -34.10 38.49 19.23
CA ALA A 13 -33.28 37.31 19.47
C ALA A 13 -32.02 37.40 18.58
N LEU A 14 -30.94 37.92 19.14
CA LEU A 14 -29.61 37.59 18.66
C LEU A 14 -29.29 36.20 19.22
N ASP A 15 -29.07 35.24 18.33
CA ASP A 15 -28.66 33.88 18.65
C ASP A 15 -27.40 33.90 19.52
N MET A 16 -27.62 33.92 20.84
CA MET A 16 -26.56 33.85 21.83
C MET A 16 -26.14 32.40 21.99
N VAL A 17 -24.85 32.15 21.74
CA VAL A 17 -24.15 30.93 22.13
C VAL A 17 -24.49 30.63 23.60
N PRO A 18 -25.01 29.43 23.94
CA PRO A 18 -25.35 29.08 25.31
C PRO A 18 -24.17 29.32 26.26
N GLY A 19 -24.36 30.16 27.28
CA GLY A 19 -23.37 30.42 28.34
C GLY A 19 -22.70 31.80 28.33
N MET A 20 -23.03 32.67 27.38
CA MET A 20 -22.43 34.01 27.28
C MET A 20 -23.24 35.12 27.97
N CYS A 21 -24.44 34.84 28.50
CA CYS A 21 -25.13 35.74 29.42
C CYS A 21 -24.44 35.69 30.77
N PRO A 22 -23.97 36.82 31.34
CA PRO A 22 -23.55 36.86 32.73
C PRO A 22 -24.81 36.68 33.60
N SER A 23 -25.19 35.42 33.80
CA SER A 23 -26.21 35.07 34.78
C SER A 23 -25.76 35.61 36.13
N LYS A 24 -26.66 36.27 36.86
CA LYS A 24 -26.45 36.63 38.27
C LYS A 24 -26.23 35.40 39.17
N ASP A 25 -26.39 34.20 38.59
CA ASP A 25 -26.28 32.89 39.22
C ASP A 25 -24.98 32.17 38.81
N ARG A 26 -23.91 32.92 38.49
CA ARG A 26 -22.60 32.35 38.22
C ARG A 26 -22.02 31.84 39.54
N ARG A 27 -22.31 30.58 39.84
CA ARG A 27 -21.64 29.86 40.95
C ARG A 27 -20.15 29.90 40.68
N ASP A 28 -19.38 30.30 41.70
CA ASP A 28 -17.94 30.19 41.62
C ASP A 28 -17.60 28.73 41.31
N PRO A 29 -16.63 28.48 40.39
CA PRO A 29 -16.19 27.14 40.10
C PRO A 29 -15.92 26.39 41.41
N PRO A 30 -16.41 25.14 41.57
CA PRO A 30 -16.25 24.41 42.83
C PRO A 30 -14.77 24.10 43.14
N GLU A 31 -13.90 24.27 42.15
CA GLU A 31 -12.46 24.06 42.22
C GLU A 31 -11.74 25.38 42.47
N SER A 32 -10.71 25.36 43.32
CA SER A 32 -9.89 26.55 43.53
C SER A 32 -9.04 26.84 42.28
N LEU A 33 -8.74 28.12 42.02
CA LEU A 33 -7.86 28.51 40.91
C LEU A 33 -6.51 27.77 40.94
N GLN A 34 -6.01 27.46 42.13
CA GLN A 34 -4.76 26.71 42.31
C GLN A 34 -4.89 25.25 41.86
N GLN A 35 -6.03 24.61 42.11
CA GLN A 35 -6.32 23.24 41.63
C GLN A 35 -6.38 23.22 40.10
N VAL A 36 -7.04 24.20 39.49
CA VAL A 36 -7.12 24.33 38.03
C VAL A 36 -5.73 24.50 37.40
N ILE A 37 -4.89 25.37 37.98
CA ILE A 37 -3.51 25.58 37.49
C ILE A 37 -2.67 24.30 37.60
N GLN A 38 -2.78 23.58 38.72
CA GLN A 38 -2.07 22.31 38.90
C GLN A 38 -2.53 21.26 37.88
N PHE A 39 -3.84 21.15 37.66
CA PHE A 39 -4.40 20.23 36.69
C PHE A 39 -3.94 20.56 35.25
N GLN A 40 -3.94 21.84 34.88
CA GLN A 40 -3.44 22.27 33.56
C GLN A 40 -1.95 21.98 33.37
N LYS A 41 -1.12 22.18 34.41
CA LYS A 41 0.29 21.80 34.37
C LYS A 41 0.46 20.31 34.13
N TYR A 42 -0.28 19.49 34.87
CA TYR A 42 -0.29 18.05 34.69
C TYR A 42 -0.70 17.65 33.27
N GLN A 43 -1.75 18.26 32.71
CA GLN A 43 -2.15 18.00 31.32
C GLN A 43 -1.05 18.33 30.30
N ILE A 44 -0.32 19.43 30.49
CA ILE A 44 0.80 19.81 29.62
C ILE A 44 1.94 18.80 29.73
N GLU A 45 2.26 18.35 30.94
CA GLU A 45 3.32 17.37 31.19
C GLU A 45 2.96 16.00 30.62
N GLU A 46 1.73 15.52 30.83
CA GLU A 46 1.25 14.26 30.25
C GLU A 46 1.24 14.30 28.74
N LYS A 47 0.77 15.40 28.13
CA LYS A 47 0.79 15.56 26.67
C LYS A 47 2.22 15.46 26.13
N LYS A 48 3.18 16.12 26.79
CA LYS A 48 4.60 16.02 26.40
C LYS A 48 5.16 14.62 26.55
N ARG A 49 4.75 13.87 27.58
CA ARG A 49 5.17 12.47 27.77
C ARG A 49 4.66 11.61 26.62
N ILE A 50 3.38 11.73 26.28
CA ILE A 50 2.75 10.97 25.19
C ILE A 50 3.42 11.28 23.85
N GLU A 51 3.61 12.57 23.52
CA GLU A 51 4.29 12.95 22.27
C GLU A 51 5.73 12.42 22.17
N LEU A 52 6.43 12.29 23.30
CA LEU A 52 7.78 11.73 23.32
C LEU A 52 7.75 10.21 23.11
N GLU A 53 6.79 9.51 23.71
CA GLU A 53 6.59 8.07 23.57
C GLU A 53 6.22 7.71 22.12
N GLU A 54 5.25 8.43 21.54
CA GLU A 54 4.84 8.27 20.14
C GLU A 54 6.03 8.48 19.18
N LYS A 55 6.86 9.49 19.40
CA LYS A 55 8.07 9.72 18.59
C LYS A 55 9.11 8.62 18.72
N GLN A 56 9.21 7.97 19.88
CA GLN A 56 10.14 6.85 20.06
C GLN A 56 9.61 5.61 19.35
N GLU A 57 8.32 5.34 19.48
CA GLU A 57 7.64 4.25 18.81
C GLU A 57 7.70 4.39 17.27
N GLU A 58 7.44 5.60 16.75
CA GLU A 58 7.55 5.89 15.31
C GLU A 58 8.98 5.60 14.80
N LYS A 59 10.01 6.09 15.49
CA LYS A 59 11.41 5.81 15.13
C LYS A 59 11.74 4.33 15.15
N PHE A 60 11.19 3.58 16.11
CA PHE A 60 11.39 2.15 16.21
C PHE A 60 10.78 1.42 15.00
N TYR A 61 9.54 1.72 14.64
CA TYR A 61 8.91 1.13 13.45
C TYR A 61 9.56 1.57 12.15
N ASP A 62 10.01 2.81 12.06
CA ASP A 62 10.75 3.31 10.91
C ASP A 62 12.05 2.53 10.72
N GLN A 63 12.78 2.27 11.80
CA GLN A 63 13.99 1.45 11.76
C GLN A 63 13.68 0.02 11.28
N ILE A 64 12.66 -0.64 11.85
CA ILE A 64 12.24 -1.98 11.41
C ILE A 64 11.88 -1.99 9.92
N ARG A 65 11.16 -0.97 9.46
CA ARG A 65 10.75 -0.85 8.06
C ARG A 65 11.96 -0.71 7.14
N LEU A 66 12.93 0.13 7.51
CA LEU A 66 14.17 0.29 6.75
C LEU A 66 14.98 -1.01 6.69
N ASP A 67 15.14 -1.70 7.83
CA ASP A 67 15.88 -2.96 7.89
C ASP A 67 15.18 -4.07 7.07
N SER A 68 13.85 -4.08 7.08
CA SER A 68 13.05 -4.96 6.22
C SER A 68 13.27 -4.68 4.73
N VAL A 69 13.23 -3.41 4.31
CA VAL A 69 13.49 -3.01 2.92
C VAL A 69 14.92 -3.39 2.51
N HIS A 70 15.91 -3.14 3.37
CA HIS A 70 17.30 -3.47 3.10
C HIS A 70 17.53 -4.97 2.94
N SER A 71 16.96 -5.78 3.83
CA SER A 71 17.07 -7.24 3.76
C SER A 71 16.35 -7.81 2.53
N ALA A 72 15.15 -7.32 2.20
CA ALA A 72 14.42 -7.72 1.00
C ALA A 72 15.21 -7.41 -0.28
N LEU A 73 15.79 -6.21 -0.38
CA LEU A 73 16.61 -5.81 -1.53
C LEU A 73 17.85 -6.70 -1.68
N LEU A 74 18.50 -7.06 -0.56
CA LEU A 74 19.67 -7.94 -0.60
C LEU A 74 19.28 -9.35 -1.07
N MET A 75 18.17 -9.89 -0.57
CA MET A 75 17.64 -11.19 -0.99
C MET A 75 17.28 -11.19 -2.48
N GLU A 76 16.62 -10.15 -2.98
CA GLU A 76 16.29 -10.02 -4.40
C GLU A 76 17.55 -10.04 -5.29
N ARG A 77 18.59 -9.30 -4.89
CA ARG A 77 19.88 -9.29 -5.60
C ARG A 77 20.54 -10.66 -5.61
N GLN A 78 20.50 -11.39 -4.50
CA GLN A 78 21.03 -12.75 -4.42
C GLN A 78 20.24 -13.71 -5.32
N GLN A 79 18.91 -13.66 -5.27
CA GLN A 79 18.04 -14.46 -6.13
C GLN A 79 18.31 -14.18 -7.62
N LYS A 80 18.47 -12.91 -8.01
CA LYS A 80 18.79 -12.52 -9.38
C LYS A 80 20.13 -13.09 -9.86
N ARG A 81 21.15 -13.12 -8.98
CA ARG A 81 22.46 -13.72 -9.29
C ARG A 81 22.33 -15.23 -9.51
N LEU A 82 21.62 -15.93 -8.64
CA LEU A 82 21.36 -17.37 -8.78
C LEU A 82 20.60 -17.69 -10.06
N ASN A 83 19.51 -16.95 -10.34
CA ASN A 83 18.73 -17.13 -11.56
C ASN A 83 19.59 -16.92 -12.82
N LYS A 84 20.50 -15.95 -12.81
CA LYS A 84 21.44 -15.73 -13.92
C LYS A 84 22.39 -16.91 -14.10
N GLN A 85 22.88 -17.52 -13.02
CA GLN A 85 23.73 -18.70 -13.09
C GLN A 85 22.96 -19.91 -13.63
N LEU A 86 21.75 -20.15 -13.14
CA LEU A 86 20.87 -21.22 -13.62
C LEU A 86 20.56 -21.07 -15.11
N ARG A 87 20.24 -19.85 -15.56
CA ARG A 87 20.01 -19.57 -16.98
C ARG A 87 21.23 -19.91 -17.82
N ARG A 88 22.44 -19.50 -17.41
CA ARG A 88 23.67 -19.83 -18.13
C ARG A 88 23.90 -21.34 -18.25
N ILE A 89 23.66 -22.09 -17.18
CA ILE A 89 23.79 -23.55 -17.21
C ILE A 89 22.79 -24.13 -18.20
N GLN A 90 21.53 -23.74 -18.10
CA GLN A 90 20.48 -24.22 -19.00
C GLN A 90 20.75 -23.88 -20.47
N ASP A 91 21.19 -22.66 -20.75
CA ASP A 91 21.51 -22.22 -22.12
C ASP A 91 22.70 -23.02 -22.69
N SER A 92 23.72 -23.29 -21.87
CA SER A 92 24.86 -24.14 -22.24
C SER A 92 24.41 -25.58 -22.56
N THR A 93 23.61 -26.19 -21.68
CA THR A 93 23.07 -27.53 -21.89
C THR A 93 22.19 -27.59 -23.15
N ASN A 94 21.33 -26.59 -23.35
CA ASN A 94 20.48 -26.51 -24.53
C ASN A 94 21.30 -26.39 -25.82
N ALA A 95 22.38 -25.61 -25.81
CA ALA A 95 23.29 -25.48 -26.94
C ALA A 95 23.95 -26.83 -27.29
N GLN A 96 24.43 -27.56 -26.28
CA GLN A 96 25.00 -28.91 -26.44
C GLN A 96 23.97 -29.89 -27.00
N LEU A 97 22.77 -29.93 -26.42
CA LEU A 97 21.68 -30.80 -26.88
C LEU A 97 21.27 -30.47 -28.32
N ALA A 98 21.19 -29.19 -28.68
CA ALA A 98 20.87 -28.77 -30.04
C ALA A 98 21.96 -29.21 -31.02
N GLN A 99 23.24 -29.10 -30.64
CA GLN A 99 24.35 -29.59 -31.46
C GLN A 99 24.27 -31.11 -31.65
N ILE A 100 24.08 -31.88 -30.58
CA ILE A 100 23.92 -33.32 -30.64
C ILE A 100 22.76 -33.71 -31.56
N ARG A 101 21.60 -33.06 -31.41
CA ARG A 101 20.43 -33.31 -32.28
C ARG A 101 20.70 -33.00 -33.74
N ARG A 102 21.44 -31.93 -34.05
CA ARG A 102 21.82 -31.61 -35.43
C ARG A 102 22.74 -32.68 -36.02
N GLN A 103 23.69 -33.19 -35.22
CA GLN A 103 24.63 -34.25 -35.65
C GLN A 103 23.96 -35.62 -35.78
N GLN A 104 23.00 -35.93 -34.90
CA GLN A 104 22.29 -37.22 -34.88
C GLN A 104 21.06 -37.27 -35.78
N LYS A 105 20.67 -36.15 -36.41
CA LYS A 105 19.50 -36.15 -37.28
C LYS A 105 19.78 -37.11 -38.44
N PRO A 106 19.10 -38.27 -38.52
CA PRO A 106 19.31 -39.16 -39.64
C PRO A 106 18.95 -38.38 -40.90
N GLU A 107 19.73 -38.59 -41.96
CA GLU A 107 19.38 -38.13 -43.29
C GLU A 107 18.08 -38.84 -43.66
N ILE A 108 16.95 -38.20 -43.37
CA ILE A 108 15.67 -38.65 -43.89
C ILE A 108 15.81 -38.40 -45.39
N GLU A 109 16.10 -39.46 -46.14
CA GLU A 109 16.10 -39.41 -47.59
C GLU A 109 14.80 -38.74 -48.02
N ARG A 110 14.91 -37.63 -48.77
CA ARG A 110 13.74 -37.08 -49.43
C ARG A 110 13.19 -38.22 -50.28
N GLY A 111 11.92 -38.57 -50.08
CA GLY A 111 11.30 -39.67 -50.81
C GLY A 111 11.63 -39.55 -52.30
N GLN A 112 12.38 -40.52 -52.82
CA GLN A 112 12.72 -40.57 -54.22
C GLN A 112 11.49 -41.11 -54.94
N ILE A 113 10.96 -40.31 -55.87
CA ILE A 113 9.89 -40.78 -56.74
C ILE A 113 10.55 -41.70 -57.77
N GLU A 114 10.30 -42.99 -57.66
CA GLU A 114 10.74 -43.96 -58.67
C GLU A 114 9.98 -43.77 -59.98
N ASP A 115 10.63 -44.09 -61.11
CA ASP A 115 9.97 -44.07 -62.42
C ASP A 115 8.72 -44.97 -62.47
N SER A 116 8.70 -46.02 -61.64
CA SER A 116 7.54 -46.91 -61.43
C SER A 116 6.28 -46.19 -60.95
N PHE A 117 6.42 -45.03 -60.28
CA PHE A 117 5.33 -44.17 -59.86
C PHE A 117 4.61 -43.53 -61.05
N PHE A 118 5.36 -43.05 -62.05
CA PHE A 118 4.80 -42.38 -63.22
C PHE A 118 4.08 -43.35 -64.15
N SER A 119 4.51 -44.61 -64.19
CA SER A 119 3.83 -45.69 -64.94
C SER A 119 2.42 -46.02 -64.44
N LYS A 120 2.02 -45.51 -63.27
CA LYS A 120 0.67 -45.72 -62.71
C LYS A 120 -0.36 -44.74 -63.29
N PHE A 121 0.09 -43.69 -63.97
CA PHE A 121 -0.78 -42.72 -64.63
C PHE A 121 -1.07 -43.13 -66.08
N ASN A 122 -2.26 -42.80 -66.58
CA ASN A 122 -2.70 -43.08 -67.97
C ASN A 122 -2.73 -44.58 -68.35
N THR A 123 -2.96 -45.47 -67.39
CA THR A 123 -2.96 -46.92 -67.62
C THR A 123 -4.24 -47.47 -68.27
N CYS A 124 -5.31 -46.67 -68.34
CA CYS A 124 -6.54 -47.04 -69.03
C CYS A 124 -7.22 -45.82 -69.68
N SER A 125 -8.02 -46.07 -70.72
CA SER A 125 -8.87 -45.04 -71.35
C SER A 125 -10.10 -44.77 -70.49
N ARG A 126 -10.54 -43.52 -70.49
CA ARG A 126 -11.73 -43.05 -69.76
C ARG A 126 -13.03 -43.43 -70.47
#